data_AF-A0A946NKX8-F1
#
_entry.id   AF-A0A946NKX8-F1
#
_cell.length_a   1.000
_cell.length_b   1.000
_cell.length_c   1.000
_cell.angle_alpha   90.00
_cell.angle_beta   90.00
_cell.angle_gamma   90.00
#
_symmetry.space_group_name_H-M   'P 1'
#
loop_
_entity.id
_entity.type
_entity.pdbx_description
1 polymer ?
#
loop_
_entity_poly.entity_id
_entity_poly.type
_entity_poly.pdbx_seq_one_letter_code
_entity_poly.pdbx_strand_id
1 'polypeptide(L)'
;MNETTDKYFGLAKDIEPPKGKLGVLLPGMGAVSSTLIAGVLLVNAGHSKPIGSVSQMSRIRLGKRDNPQYPFIKDFVPLSSLNDLVFGGWDIYDDNCYQAALACGVIDKQELEPIRKQLEEIKPWPAVFDPAFVKNLSGPNIKKAPNKMQLAEMLMQDMENFKKQHGLDRLV
;
A
#
# COMPACT_ATOMS: atom_id res chain seq x y z
N MET A 1 25.93 15.42 13.99
CA MET A 1 24.98 16.40 14.55
C MET A 1 25.73 17.72 14.69
N ASN A 2 25.18 18.81 14.17
CA ASN A 2 25.80 20.12 14.26
C ASN A 2 25.39 20.73 15.62
N GLU A 3 26.30 21.40 16.32
CA GLU A 3 26.10 22.02 17.66
C GLU A 3 25.01 23.13 17.73
N THR A 4 24.20 23.29 16.69
CA THR A 4 23.22 24.38 16.52
C THR A 4 21.77 23.91 16.39
N THR A 5 21.50 22.60 16.51
CA THR A 5 20.13 22.06 16.55
C THR A 5 19.36 22.43 17.83
N ASP A 6 20.03 23.02 18.81
CA ASP A 6 19.45 23.49 20.09
C ASP A 6 18.46 24.66 19.95
N LYS A 7 18.22 25.18 18.74
CA LYS A 7 17.17 26.20 18.53
C LYS A 7 15.76 25.61 18.36
N TYR A 8 15.62 24.29 18.31
CA TYR A 8 14.34 23.61 18.18
C TYR A 8 14.16 22.53 19.24
N PHE A 9 14.21 22.94 20.51
CA PHE A 9 13.81 22.09 21.63
C PHE A 9 12.41 21.51 21.37
N GLY A 10 12.31 20.17 21.25
CA GLY A 10 11.07 19.44 20.98
C GLY A 10 10.85 18.92 19.56
N LEU A 11 11.72 19.24 18.58
CA LEU A 11 11.65 18.66 17.23
C LEU A 11 12.40 17.33 17.07
N ALA A 12 13.32 17.01 17.97
CA ALA A 12 13.93 15.70 18.01
C ALA A 12 12.86 14.67 18.41
N LYS A 13 12.42 13.87 17.43
CA LYS A 13 11.54 12.73 17.65
C LYS A 13 12.33 11.46 17.37
N ASP A 14 12.32 10.54 18.31
CA ASP A 14 12.74 9.17 18.05
C ASP A 14 11.77 8.54 17.05
N ILE A 15 12.30 8.15 15.90
CA ILE A 15 11.53 7.46 14.85
C ILE A 15 11.69 5.97 15.10
N GLU A 16 10.65 5.32 15.63
CA GLU A 16 10.69 3.87 15.81
C GLU A 16 10.86 3.15 14.46
N PRO A 17 11.73 2.14 14.39
CA PRO A 17 11.88 1.34 13.18
C PRO A 17 10.62 0.51 12.90
N PRO A 18 10.39 0.13 11.64
CA PRO A 18 9.29 -0.77 11.30
C PRO A 18 9.48 -2.11 12.03
N LYS A 19 8.38 -2.67 12.52
CA LYS A 19 8.32 -3.98 13.17
C LYS A 19 7.35 -4.85 12.36
N GLY A 20 7.76 -6.10 12.13
CA GLY A 20 7.01 -7.11 11.39
C GLY A 20 6.46 -6.64 10.05
N LYS A 21 5.33 -7.23 9.65
CA LYS A 21 4.68 -6.96 8.36
C LYS A 21 3.72 -5.78 8.46
N LEU A 22 3.65 -5.00 7.38
CA LEU A 22 2.75 -3.86 7.24
C LEU A 22 1.57 -4.23 6.33
N GLY A 23 0.36 -4.14 6.87
CA GLY A 23 -0.86 -4.21 6.06
C GLY A 23 -1.12 -2.91 5.32
N VAL A 24 -1.35 -2.99 4.02
CA VAL A 24 -1.74 -1.84 3.18
C VAL A 24 -3.15 -2.10 2.67
N LEU A 25 -4.09 -1.27 3.09
CA LEU A 25 -5.52 -1.42 2.82
C LEU A 25 -6.01 -0.41 1.79
N LEU A 26 -6.57 -0.91 0.69
CA LEU A 26 -6.90 -0.10 -0.48
C LEU A 26 -8.41 -0.01 -0.68
N PRO A 27 -9.03 1.18 -0.52
CA PRO A 27 -10.43 1.40 -0.91
C PRO A 27 -10.52 1.61 -2.43
N GLY A 28 -10.95 0.57 -3.12
CA GLY A 28 -10.89 0.44 -4.58
C GLY A 28 -9.65 -0.35 -4.99
N MET A 29 -9.86 -1.50 -5.64
CA MET A 29 -8.83 -2.41 -6.15
C MET A 29 -8.74 -2.41 -7.69
N GLY A 30 -9.20 -1.33 -8.33
CA GLY A 30 -9.04 -1.07 -9.76
C GLY A 30 -7.62 -0.63 -10.16
N ALA A 31 -7.51 0.13 -11.26
CA ALA A 31 -6.26 0.36 -11.99
C ALA A 31 -5.05 0.77 -11.14
N VAL A 32 -5.19 1.74 -10.23
CA VAL A 32 -4.06 2.21 -9.42
C VAL A 32 -3.62 1.16 -8.41
N SER A 33 -4.57 0.58 -7.69
CA SER A 33 -4.31 -0.41 -6.66
C SER A 33 -3.76 -1.71 -7.22
N SER A 34 -4.33 -2.23 -8.30
CA SER A 34 -3.83 -3.45 -8.96
C SER A 34 -2.42 -3.24 -9.52
N THR A 35 -2.13 -2.06 -10.08
CA THR A 35 -0.79 -1.70 -10.55
C THR A 35 0.21 -1.57 -9.39
N LEU A 36 -0.18 -0.95 -8.27
CA LEU A 36 0.67 -0.86 -7.08
C LEU A 36 1.05 -2.25 -6.56
N ILE A 37 0.06 -3.12 -6.37
CA ILE A 37 0.24 -4.48 -5.86
C ILE A 37 1.13 -5.28 -6.82
N ALA A 38 0.79 -5.31 -8.11
CA ALA A 38 1.57 -6.03 -9.12
C ALA A 38 3.00 -5.50 -9.21
N GLY A 39 3.19 -4.18 -9.21
CA GLY A 39 4.51 -3.56 -9.24
C GLY A 39 5.38 -3.97 -8.06
N VAL A 40 4.82 -3.96 -6.84
CA VAL A 40 5.54 -4.41 -5.64
C VAL A 40 5.89 -5.90 -5.72
N LEU A 41 4.94 -6.74 -6.14
CA LEU A 41 5.19 -8.18 -6.28
C LEU A 41 6.25 -8.49 -7.34
N LEU A 42 6.27 -7.76 -8.46
CA LEU A 42 7.31 -7.88 -9.48
C LEU A 42 8.70 -7.47 -8.98
N VAL A 43 8.77 -6.39 -8.20
CA VAL A 43 10.03 -5.95 -7.58
C VAL A 43 10.52 -7.00 -6.58
N ASN A 44 9.63 -7.52 -5.72
CA ASN A 44 9.97 -8.54 -4.73
C ASN A 44 10.40 -9.87 -5.39
N ALA A 45 9.81 -10.23 -6.53
CA ALA A 45 10.18 -11.39 -7.32
C ALA A 45 11.44 -11.18 -8.18
N GLY A 46 12.03 -9.98 -8.19
CA GLY A 46 13.23 -9.65 -8.98
C GLY A 46 12.98 -9.46 -10.47
N HIS A 47 11.72 -9.35 -10.90
CA HIS A 47 11.33 -9.12 -12.29
C HIS A 47 11.31 -7.65 -12.70
N SER A 48 11.28 -6.72 -11.74
CA SER A 48 11.27 -5.28 -12.02
C SER A 48 12.08 -4.47 -11.00
N LYS A 49 12.22 -3.17 -11.26
CA LYS A 49 12.83 -2.19 -10.35
C LYS A 49 11.77 -1.16 -9.96
N PRO A 50 11.82 -0.59 -8.73
CA PRO A 50 10.82 0.38 -8.25
C PRO A 50 11.02 1.79 -8.85
N ILE A 51 11.09 1.89 -10.18
CA ILE A 51 11.35 3.14 -10.91
C ILE A 51 10.25 4.16 -10.62
N GLY A 52 10.66 5.39 -10.31
CA GLY A 52 9.76 6.48 -9.92
C GLY A 52 9.39 6.50 -8.43
N SER A 53 9.74 5.46 -7.67
CA SER A 53 9.51 5.46 -6.22
C SER A 53 10.51 6.36 -5.50
N VAL A 54 10.00 7.44 -4.91
CA VAL A 54 10.81 8.38 -4.12
C VAL A 54 11.45 7.69 -2.93
N SER A 55 10.70 6.88 -2.18
CA SER A 55 11.26 6.20 -1.00
C SER A 55 12.36 5.20 -1.35
N GLN A 56 12.23 4.51 -2.49
CA GLN A 56 13.14 3.43 -2.86
C GLN A 56 14.36 3.87 -3.68
N MET A 57 14.23 4.92 -4.49
CA MET A 57 15.25 5.33 -5.46
C MET A 57 15.75 6.76 -5.33
N SER A 58 15.04 7.66 -4.63
CA SER A 58 15.52 9.03 -4.46
C SER A 58 16.57 9.17 -3.36
N ARG A 59 17.39 10.20 -3.50
CA ARG A 59 18.45 10.58 -2.55
C ARG A 59 18.09 11.89 -1.85
N ILE A 60 18.50 12.03 -0.60
CA ILE A 60 18.34 13.26 0.18
C ILE A 60 19.67 13.99 0.27
N ARG A 61 19.68 15.31 0.04
CA ARG A 61 20.89 16.12 0.20
C ARG A 61 21.08 16.48 1.68
N LEU A 62 22.18 16.01 2.25
CA LEU A 62 22.62 16.31 3.61
C LEU A 62 23.99 16.99 3.60
N GLY A 63 24.43 17.47 4.76
CA GLY A 63 25.75 18.09 4.91
C GLY A 63 25.81 19.57 4.50
N LYS A 64 26.98 20.16 4.73
CA LYS A 64 27.25 21.58 4.42
C LYS A 64 27.48 21.76 2.90
N ARG A 65 27.55 23.02 2.45
CA ARG A 65 27.73 23.35 1.03
C ARG A 65 29.04 22.81 0.44
N ASP A 66 30.09 22.81 1.24
CA ASP A 66 31.46 22.38 0.92
C ASP A 66 31.69 20.87 1.06
N ASN A 67 30.82 20.16 1.79
CA ASN A 67 30.87 18.70 1.92
C ASN A 67 29.46 18.08 1.89
N PRO A 68 28.81 18.04 0.71
CA PRO A 68 27.46 17.50 0.57
C PRO A 68 27.46 15.97 0.54
N GLN A 69 26.45 15.38 1.16
CA GLN A 69 26.18 13.94 1.13
C GLN A 69 24.82 13.67 0.47
N TYR A 70 24.72 12.53 -0.22
CA TYR A 70 23.50 12.14 -0.96
C TYR A 70 23.13 10.67 -0.72
N PRO A 71 22.86 10.24 0.53
CA PRO A 71 22.38 8.89 0.78
C PRO A 71 21.00 8.66 0.14
N PHE A 72 20.64 7.40 -0.13
CA PHE A 72 19.27 7.06 -0.48
C PHE A 72 18.34 7.29 0.71
N ILE A 73 17.09 7.68 0.43
CA ILE A 73 16.09 7.92 1.49
C ILE A 73 15.86 6.66 2.33
N LYS A 74 15.73 5.49 1.68
CA LYS A 74 15.59 4.19 2.37
C LYS A 74 16.76 3.79 3.26
N ASP A 75 17.96 4.33 3.00
CA ASP A 75 19.15 4.08 3.83
C ASP A 75 19.27 5.10 4.97
N PHE A 76 18.51 6.20 4.90
CA PHE A 76 18.53 7.29 5.86
C PHE A 76 17.43 7.19 6.93
N VAL A 77 16.22 6.75 6.55
CA VAL A 77 15.06 6.61 7.46
C VAL A 77 14.66 5.14 7.53
N PRO A 78 14.30 4.60 8.72
CA PRO A 78 13.86 3.21 8.83
C PRO A 78 12.47 3.03 8.21
N LEU A 79 12.41 2.52 6.99
CA LEU A 79 11.17 2.25 6.23
C LEU A 79 10.90 0.74 6.16
N SER A 80 9.64 0.34 6.16
CA SER A 80 9.26 -1.06 5.89
C SER A 80 9.79 -1.50 4.51
N SER A 81 10.30 -2.73 4.43
CA SER A 81 10.71 -3.30 3.16
C SER A 81 9.49 -3.56 2.27
N LEU A 82 9.68 -3.51 0.94
CA LEU A 82 8.65 -3.94 0.00
C LEU A 82 8.24 -5.41 0.20
N ASN A 83 9.16 -6.25 0.70
CA ASN A 83 8.89 -7.65 1.04
C ASN A 83 7.99 -7.84 2.27
N ASP A 84 7.88 -6.81 3.11
CA ASP A 84 7.09 -6.85 4.34
C ASP A 84 5.66 -6.30 4.15
N LEU A 85 5.34 -5.83 2.95
CA LEU A 85 4.01 -5.31 2.62
C LEU A 85 3.04 -6.47 2.37
N VAL A 86 1.85 -6.38 2.97
CA VAL A 86 0.74 -7.31 2.76
C VAL A 86 -0.48 -6.51 2.33
N PHE A 87 -1.04 -6.83 1.18
CA PHE A 87 -2.12 -6.05 0.57
C PHE A 87 -3.49 -6.67 0.84
N GLY A 88 -4.45 -5.80 1.14
CA GLY A 88 -5.87 -6.12 1.23
C GLY A 88 -6.69 -4.90 0.80
N GLY A 89 -7.99 -5.05 0.66
CA GLY A 89 -8.80 -3.92 0.24
C GLY A 89 -10.23 -4.28 -0.08
N TRP A 90 -10.96 -3.24 -0.47
CA TRP A 90 -12.37 -3.33 -0.80
C TRP A 90 -12.59 -2.88 -2.23
N ASP A 91 -13.54 -3.50 -2.92
CA ASP A 91 -14.02 -3.00 -4.21
C ASP A 91 -15.51 -3.35 -4.35
N ILE A 92 -16.22 -2.61 -5.20
CA ILE A 92 -17.60 -2.90 -5.57
C ILE A 92 -17.69 -4.01 -6.61
N TYR A 93 -16.58 -4.34 -7.28
CA TYR A 93 -16.41 -5.52 -8.11
C TYR A 93 -15.77 -6.66 -7.32
N ASP A 94 -16.01 -7.90 -7.75
CA ASP A 94 -15.52 -9.13 -7.10
C ASP A 94 -14.32 -9.78 -7.82
N ASP A 95 -13.79 -9.10 -8.84
CA ASP A 95 -12.57 -9.49 -9.55
C ASP A 95 -11.38 -9.57 -8.59
N ASN A 96 -10.61 -10.66 -8.65
CA ASN A 96 -9.34 -10.73 -7.94
C ASN A 96 -8.30 -9.76 -8.55
N CYS A 97 -7.21 -9.50 -7.84
CA CYS A 97 -6.22 -8.51 -8.27
C CYS A 97 -5.59 -8.81 -9.64
N TYR A 98 -5.48 -10.09 -10.03
CA TYR A 98 -5.00 -10.48 -11.37
C TYR A 98 -6.01 -10.09 -12.46
N GLN A 99 -7.29 -10.43 -12.25
CA GLN A 99 -8.37 -10.06 -13.17
C GLN A 99 -8.49 -8.54 -13.31
N ALA A 100 -8.43 -7.82 -12.19
CA ALA A 100 -8.43 -6.36 -12.19
C ALA A 100 -7.22 -5.79 -12.95
N ALA A 101 -6.02 -6.32 -12.75
CA ALA A 101 -4.82 -5.89 -13.47
C ALA A 101 -4.94 -6.10 -14.99
N LEU A 102 -5.45 -7.26 -15.42
CA LEU A 102 -5.70 -7.56 -16.83
C LEU A 102 -6.75 -6.64 -17.45
N ALA A 103 -7.86 -6.41 -16.75
CA ALA A 103 -8.92 -5.53 -17.21
C ALA A 103 -8.45 -4.07 -17.35
N CYS A 104 -7.58 -3.62 -16.45
CA CYS A 104 -7.04 -2.25 -16.49
C CYS A 104 -5.96 -2.07 -17.56
N GLY A 105 -5.22 -3.13 -17.91
CA GLY A 105 -4.25 -3.12 -19.01
C GLY A 105 -3.06 -2.18 -18.81
N VAL A 106 -2.70 -1.86 -17.56
CA VAL A 106 -1.55 -0.98 -17.26
C VAL A 106 -0.21 -1.73 -17.34
N ILE A 107 -0.19 -2.98 -16.89
CA ILE A 107 0.96 -3.89 -16.99
C ILE A 107 0.58 -5.00 -17.95
N ASP A 108 1.48 -5.31 -18.89
CA ASP A 108 1.22 -6.32 -19.90
C ASP A 108 1.03 -7.71 -19.27
N LYS A 109 0.10 -8.48 -19.83
CA LYS A 109 -0.24 -9.83 -19.33
C LYS A 109 1.00 -10.70 -19.11
N GLN A 110 1.93 -10.67 -20.06
CA GLN A 110 3.15 -11.50 -20.02
C GLN A 110 4.05 -11.14 -18.82
N GLU A 111 4.06 -9.88 -18.41
CA GLU A 111 4.78 -9.42 -17.22
C GLU A 111 4.07 -9.83 -15.92
N LEU A 112 2.75 -10.02 -15.94
CA LEU A 112 1.98 -10.45 -14.77
C LEU A 112 2.07 -11.96 -14.51
N GLU A 113 2.30 -12.78 -15.53
CA GLU A 113 2.31 -14.25 -15.40
C GLU A 113 3.25 -14.79 -14.29
N PRO A 114 4.47 -14.27 -14.09
CA PRO A 114 5.36 -14.72 -13.01
C PRO A 114 4.79 -14.55 -11.60
N ILE A 115 3.87 -13.59 -11.40
CA ILE A 115 3.27 -13.28 -10.09
C ILE A 115 1.76 -13.56 -10.05
N ARG A 116 1.24 -14.28 -11.05
CA ARG A 116 -0.19 -14.52 -11.23
C ARG A 116 -0.83 -15.15 -10.00
N LYS A 117 -0.21 -16.19 -9.42
CA LYS A 117 -0.76 -16.90 -8.26
C LYS A 117 -0.94 -15.96 -7.07
N GLN A 118 0.08 -15.14 -6.77
CA GLN A 118 -0.01 -14.17 -5.68
C GLN A 118 -1.10 -13.12 -5.93
N LEU A 119 -1.29 -12.69 -7.17
CA LEU A 119 -2.35 -11.73 -7.53
C LEU A 119 -3.76 -12.35 -7.44
N GLU A 120 -3.93 -13.62 -7.82
CA GLU A 120 -5.23 -14.32 -7.73
C GLU A 120 -5.66 -14.58 -6.28
N GLU A 121 -4.72 -14.67 -5.34
CA GLU A 121 -4.97 -14.82 -3.90
C GLU A 121 -5.54 -13.53 -3.27
N ILE A 122 -5.27 -12.37 -3.86
CA ILE A 122 -5.72 -11.08 -3.35
C ILE A 122 -7.10 -10.78 -3.94
N LYS A 123 -8.14 -11.02 -3.14
CA LYS A 123 -9.54 -10.75 -3.50
C LYS A 123 -10.09 -9.56 -2.70
N PRO A 124 -10.85 -8.65 -3.35
CA PRO A 124 -11.46 -7.54 -2.64
C PRO A 124 -12.57 -8.03 -1.72
N TRP A 125 -12.64 -7.47 -0.51
CA TRP A 125 -13.83 -7.57 0.33
C TRP A 125 -14.95 -6.67 -0.22
N PRO A 126 -16.22 -6.94 0.14
CA PRO A 126 -17.32 -6.07 -0.28
C PRO A 126 -17.11 -4.64 0.23
N ALA A 127 -17.27 -3.65 -0.65
CA ALA A 127 -17.10 -2.25 -0.31
C ALA A 127 -18.37 -1.61 0.29
N VAL A 128 -18.19 -0.53 1.03
CA VAL A 128 -19.29 0.40 1.33
C VAL A 128 -19.47 1.33 0.13
N PHE A 129 -20.67 1.36 -0.45
CA PHE A 129 -20.94 2.13 -1.65
C PHE A 129 -22.26 2.91 -1.54
N ASP A 130 -22.23 4.19 -1.91
CA ASP A 130 -23.39 5.08 -1.91
C ASP A 130 -23.41 5.88 -3.23
N PRO A 131 -24.38 5.59 -4.13
CA PRO A 131 -24.51 6.26 -5.43
C PRO A 131 -24.66 7.79 -5.35
N ALA A 132 -25.02 8.33 -4.18
CA ALA A 132 -25.08 9.78 -3.98
C ALA A 132 -23.70 10.44 -4.14
N PHE A 133 -22.62 9.73 -3.80
CA PHE A 133 -21.25 10.22 -3.89
C PHE A 133 -20.56 9.80 -5.19
N VAL A 134 -20.98 8.69 -5.81
CA VAL A 134 -20.41 8.19 -7.07
C VAL A 134 -21.52 7.62 -7.97
N LYS A 135 -21.87 8.33 -9.04
CA LYS A 135 -23.06 8.05 -9.84
C LYS A 135 -22.87 7.03 -10.96
N ASN A 136 -21.65 6.90 -11.48
CA ASN A 136 -21.37 6.14 -12.71
C ASN A 136 -20.80 4.74 -12.44
N LEU A 137 -20.86 4.28 -11.19
CA LEU A 137 -20.37 2.97 -10.79
C LEU A 137 -21.51 2.13 -10.23
N SER A 138 -21.52 0.86 -10.59
CA SER A 138 -22.36 -0.16 -9.99
C SER A 138 -21.59 -1.46 -9.99
N GLY A 139 -21.71 -2.23 -8.91
CA GLY A 139 -20.99 -3.47 -8.76
C GLY A 139 -21.70 -4.41 -7.77
N PRO A 140 -21.49 -5.73 -7.89
CA PRO A 140 -22.18 -6.72 -7.08
C PRO A 140 -21.63 -6.84 -5.66
N ASN A 141 -20.39 -6.40 -5.40
CA ASN A 141 -19.63 -6.65 -4.17
C ASN A 141 -19.82 -5.52 -3.14
N ILE A 142 -21.05 -5.33 -2.65
CA ILE A 142 -21.41 -4.20 -1.78
C ILE A 142 -21.89 -4.70 -0.40
N LYS A 143 -21.35 -4.10 0.68
CA LYS A 143 -21.82 -4.32 2.06
C LYS A 143 -23.25 -3.81 2.24
N LYS A 144 -24.04 -4.54 3.02
CA LYS A 144 -25.42 -4.18 3.34
C LYS A 144 -25.60 -4.12 4.86
N ALA A 145 -26.02 -2.96 5.36
CA ALA A 145 -26.44 -2.75 6.74
C ALA A 145 -27.47 -1.61 6.82
N PRO A 146 -28.35 -1.59 7.83
CA PRO A 146 -29.42 -0.60 7.96
C PRO A 146 -28.94 0.84 8.25
N ASN A 147 -27.70 1.04 8.70
CA ASN A 147 -27.16 2.38 8.94
C ASN A 147 -25.64 2.45 8.74
N LYS A 148 -25.13 3.68 8.63
CA LYS A 148 -23.70 3.96 8.36
C LYS A 148 -22.78 3.52 9.49
N MET A 149 -23.24 3.53 10.75
CA MET A 149 -22.43 3.07 11.87
C MET A 149 -22.14 1.58 11.76
N GLN A 150 -23.14 0.78 11.41
CA GLN A 150 -22.95 -0.66 11.21
C GLN A 150 -22.06 -0.97 9.99
N LEU A 151 -22.14 -0.17 8.92
CA LEU A 151 -21.19 -0.28 7.80
C LEU A 151 -19.75 0.02 8.25
N ALA A 152 -19.55 1.02 9.11
CA ALA A 152 -18.24 1.32 9.68
C ALA A 152 -17.74 0.17 10.58
N GLU A 153 -18.61 -0.42 11.40
CA GLU A 153 -18.29 -1.61 12.21
C GLU A 153 -17.87 -2.80 11.35
N MET A 154 -18.53 -3.04 10.22
CA MET A 154 -18.12 -4.08 9.27
C MET A 154 -16.73 -3.82 8.69
N LEU A 155 -16.39 -2.57 8.36
CA LEU A 155 -15.05 -2.21 7.89
C LEU A 155 -14.00 -2.43 8.99
N MET A 156 -14.29 -2.01 10.22
CA MET A 156 -13.41 -2.26 11.38
C MET A 156 -13.17 -3.76 11.58
N GLN A 157 -14.23 -4.58 11.43
CA GLN A 157 -14.10 -6.03 11.53
C GLN A 157 -13.22 -6.63 10.43
N ASP A 158 -13.34 -6.17 9.18
CA ASP A 158 -12.46 -6.62 8.09
C ASP A 158 -11.00 -6.27 8.39
N MET A 159 -10.73 -5.05 8.87
CA MET A 159 -9.39 -4.60 9.25
C MET A 159 -8.80 -5.45 10.37
N GLU A 160 -9.57 -5.73 11.42
CA GLU A 160 -9.14 -6.59 12.52
C GLU A 160 -8.88 -8.03 12.07
N ASN A 161 -9.77 -8.58 11.23
CA ASN A 161 -9.64 -9.94 10.72
C ASN A 161 -8.38 -10.06 9.86
N PHE A 162 -8.15 -9.11 8.95
CA PHE A 162 -6.95 -9.06 8.12
C PHE A 162 -5.68 -8.96 8.97
N LYS A 163 -5.68 -8.08 9.97
CA LYS A 163 -4.56 -7.93 10.92
C LYS A 163 -4.23 -9.25 11.61
N LYS A 164 -5.26 -9.95 12.13
CA LYS A 164 -5.11 -11.22 12.84
C LYS A 164 -4.66 -12.35 11.91
N GLN A 165 -5.30 -12.48 10.74
CA GLN A 165 -5.03 -13.53 9.77
C GLN A 165 -3.58 -13.50 9.26
N HIS A 166 -3.02 -12.31 9.05
CA HIS A 166 -1.68 -12.15 8.49
C HIS A 166 -0.60 -11.82 9.55
N GLY A 167 -0.97 -11.78 10.84
CA GLY A 167 -0.04 -11.46 11.92
C GLY A 167 0.61 -10.08 11.75
N LEU A 168 -0.18 -9.07 11.41
CA LEU A 168 0.31 -7.74 11.07
C LEU A 168 0.43 -6.86 12.32
N ASP A 169 1.53 -6.12 12.42
CA ASP A 169 1.74 -5.19 13.54
C ASP A 169 0.93 -3.90 13.33
N ARG A 170 0.87 -3.44 12.07
CA ARG A 170 0.30 -2.16 11.67
C ARG A 170 -0.49 -2.30 10.37
N LEU A 171 -1.49 -1.43 10.23
CA LEU A 171 -2.27 -1.25 9.00
C LEU A 171 -2.19 0.23 8.60
N VAL A 172 -2.19 0.50 7.30
CA VAL A 172 -2.34 1.84 6.70
C VAL A 172 -3.38 1.82 5.59
#